data_AF-A0A4U8YSU2-F1
#
_entry.id   AF-A0A4U8YSU2-F1
#
_cell.length_a   1.000
_cell.length_b   1.000
_cell.length_c   1.000
_cell.angle_alpha   90.00
_cell.angle_beta   90.00
_cell.angle_gamma   90.00
#
_symmetry.space_group_name_H-M   'P 1'
#
loop_
_entity.id
_entity.type
_entity.pdbx_description
1 polymer ?
#
loop_
_entity_poly.entity_id
_entity_poly.type
_entity_poly.pdbx_seq_one_letter_code
_entity_poly.pdbx_strand_id
1 'polypeptide(L)'
;MQKWEPVKLTPEQQEFVDMMTPELPKLIARKAVSKVTGGIISARALEKADRAGNGPEIRYRTAAGIAYERTALLNWYVVRYAPKQLANINCLI
;
A
#
# COMPACT_ATOMS: atom_id res chain seq x y z
N MET A 1 4.78 -18.77 16.33
CA MET A 1 5.57 -17.91 15.44
C MET A 1 5.20 -18.28 14.02
N GLN A 2 4.29 -17.53 13.39
CA GLN A 2 3.78 -17.87 12.06
C GLN A 2 4.85 -17.46 11.03
N LYS A 3 5.42 -18.45 10.33
CA LYS A 3 6.33 -18.22 9.20
C LYS A 3 5.57 -17.43 8.14
N TRP A 4 6.10 -16.28 7.77
CA TRP A 4 5.62 -15.51 6.64
C TRP A 4 6.36 -16.01 5.41
N GLU A 5 5.63 -16.37 4.36
CA GLU A 5 6.21 -16.50 3.03
C GLU A 5 6.11 -15.12 2.36
N PRO A 6 7.20 -14.58 1.80
CA PRO A 6 7.15 -13.30 1.10
C PRO A 6 6.13 -13.38 -0.02
N VAL A 7 5.20 -12.41 -0.06
CA VAL A 7 4.37 -12.17 -1.24
C VAL A 7 5.33 -12.04 -2.42
N LYS A 8 5.24 -12.96 -3.38
CA LYS A 8 6.11 -12.96 -4.56
C LYS A 8 5.68 -11.82 -5.49
N LEU A 9 6.27 -10.65 -5.30
CA LEU A 9 6.05 -9.48 -6.14
C LEU A 9 6.78 -9.63 -7.49
N THR A 10 6.22 -9.05 -8.55
CA THR A 10 6.98 -8.86 -9.79
C THR A 10 8.09 -7.84 -9.56
N PRO A 11 9.16 -7.82 -10.39
CA PRO A 11 10.23 -6.83 -10.25
C PRO A 11 9.71 -5.38 -10.23
N GLU A 12 8.78 -5.04 -11.13
CA GLU A 12 8.16 -3.70 -11.20
C GLU A 12 7.40 -3.35 -9.90
N GLN A 13 6.67 -4.32 -9.33
CA GLN A 13 5.96 -4.11 -8.07
C GLN A 13 6.95 -3.91 -6.92
N GLN A 14 8.05 -4.67 -6.90
CA GLN A 14 9.09 -4.56 -5.88
C GLN A 14 9.76 -3.18 -5.93
N GLU A 15 10.10 -2.69 -7.13
CA GLU A 15 10.68 -1.35 -7.31
C GLU A 15 9.76 -0.25 -6.79
N PHE A 16 8.44 -0.36 -7.04
CA PHE A 16 7.47 0.59 -6.49
C PHE A 16 7.44 0.56 -4.96
N VAL A 17 7.46 -0.62 -4.35
CA VAL A 17 7.49 -0.77 -2.89
C VAL A 17 8.77 -0.18 -2.31
N ASP A 18 9.93 -0.47 -2.91
CA ASP A 18 11.23 -0.01 -2.45
C ASP A 18 11.37 1.51 -2.56
N MET A 19 10.82 2.11 -3.62
CA MET A 19 10.76 3.56 -3.80
C MET A 19 9.89 4.24 -2.72
N MET A 20 8.73 3.68 -2.38
CA MET A 20 7.79 4.29 -1.44
C MET A 20 8.16 4.07 0.04
N THR A 21 8.74 2.92 0.36
CA THR A 21 9.05 2.50 1.73
C THR A 21 9.87 3.51 2.57
N PRO A 22 10.94 4.15 2.06
CA PRO A 22 11.75 5.08 2.86
C PRO A 22 10.98 6.34 3.30
N GLU A 23 10.07 6.83 2.47
CA GLU A 23 9.30 8.07 2.72
C GLU A 23 8.10 7.84 3.65
N LEU A 24 7.67 6.59 3.81
CA LEU A 24 6.47 6.25 4.56
C LEU A 24 6.74 5.95 6.03
N PRO A 25 5.91 6.47 6.96
CA PRO A 25 5.92 6.08 8.36
C PRO A 25 5.72 4.57 8.52
N LYS A 26 6.36 3.96 9.53
CA LYS A 26 6.24 2.52 9.83
C LYS A 26 4.78 2.06 10.01
N LEU A 27 3.96 2.91 10.63
CA LEU A 27 2.53 2.70 10.84
C LEU A 27 1.74 3.86 10.27
N ILE A 28 0.74 3.55 9.45
CA ILE A 28 -0.07 4.55 8.75
C ILE A 28 -1.52 4.37 9.16
N ALA A 29 -2.10 5.38 9.80
CA ALA A 29 -3.51 5.39 10.14
C ALA A 29 -4.39 5.44 8.89
N ARG A 30 -5.47 4.67 8.83
CA ARG A 30 -6.41 4.64 7.69
C ARG A 30 -6.93 6.02 7.33
N LYS A 31 -7.20 6.87 8.33
CA LYS A 31 -7.67 8.25 8.11
C LYS A 31 -6.63 9.17 7.47
N ALA A 32 -5.34 8.87 7.62
CA ALA A 32 -4.24 9.70 7.14
C ALA A 32 -3.57 9.14 5.87
N VAL A 33 -3.85 7.89 5.50
CA VAL A 33 -3.19 7.17 4.40
C VAL A 33 -3.20 7.94 3.07
N SER A 34 -4.32 8.58 2.74
CA SER A 34 -4.44 9.33 1.49
C SER A 34 -3.55 10.57 1.48
N LYS A 35 -3.37 11.24 2.62
CA LYS A 35 -2.46 12.38 2.73
C LYS A 35 -1.00 11.93 2.67
N VAL A 36 -0.67 10.89 3.42
CA VAL A 36 0.72 10.39 3.54
C VAL A 36 1.22 9.81 2.21
N THR A 37 0.33 9.20 1.42
CA THR A 37 0.67 8.63 0.10
C THR A 37 0.47 9.61 -1.06
N GLY A 38 0.26 10.91 -0.80
CA GLY A 38 0.05 11.90 -1.86
C GLY A 38 -1.18 11.63 -2.74
N GLY A 39 -2.19 10.95 -2.21
CA GLY A 39 -3.43 10.61 -2.93
C GLY A 39 -3.40 9.26 -3.67
N ILE A 40 -2.25 8.57 -3.71
CA ILE A 40 -2.09 7.28 -4.41
C ILE A 40 -3.01 6.20 -3.82
N ILE A 41 -3.13 6.17 -2.49
CA ILE A 41 -3.96 5.19 -1.77
C ILE A 41 -5.11 5.90 -1.06
N SER A 42 -6.35 5.61 -1.46
CA SER A 42 -7.51 6.23 -0.82
C SER A 42 -7.92 5.52 0.48
N ALA A 43 -8.24 6.31 1.51
CA ALA A 43 -8.77 5.79 2.77
C ALA A 43 -10.10 5.04 2.58
N ARG A 44 -10.92 5.49 1.63
CA ARG A 44 -12.20 4.86 1.26
C ARG A 44 -12.02 3.50 0.61
N ALA A 45 -11.01 3.33 -0.26
CA ALA A 45 -10.70 2.02 -0.83
C ALA A 45 -10.29 1.03 0.25
N LEU A 46 -9.48 1.47 1.21
CA LEU A 46 -9.07 0.65 2.36
C LEU A 46 -10.25 0.28 3.26
N GLU A 47 -11.16 1.21 3.54
CA GLU A 47 -12.38 0.90 4.31
C GLU A 47 -13.27 -0.14 3.60
N LYS A 48 -13.44 -0.01 2.27
CA LYS A 48 -14.16 -1.00 1.47
C LYS A 48 -13.46 -2.35 1.50
N ALA A 49 -12.14 -2.37 1.38
CA ALA A 49 -11.34 -3.58 1.40
C ALA A 49 -11.37 -4.27 2.78
N ASP A 50 -11.26 -3.51 3.86
CA ASP A 50 -11.42 -4.00 5.24
C ASP A 50 -12.78 -4.65 5.46
N ARG A 51 -13.86 -3.98 5.01
CA ARG A 51 -15.23 -4.51 5.13
C ARG A 51 -15.43 -5.78 4.31
N ALA A 52 -14.72 -5.91 3.19
CA ALA A 52 -14.73 -7.10 2.35
C ALA A 52 -13.79 -8.21 2.83
N GLY A 53 -13.04 -8.00 3.93
CA GLY A 53 -12.04 -8.96 4.41
C GLY A 53 -10.77 -9.06 3.55
N ASN A 54 -10.61 -8.15 2.58
CA ASN A 54 -9.53 -8.15 1.59
C ASN A 54 -8.61 -6.93 1.75
N GLY A 55 -8.43 -6.44 2.97
CA GLY A 55 -7.54 -5.31 3.29
C GLY A 55 -6.08 -5.73 3.51
N PRO A 56 -5.20 -4.80 3.92
CA PRO A 56 -3.84 -5.13 4.30
C PRO A 56 -3.78 -6.16 5.42
N GLU A 57 -2.84 -7.09 5.32
CA GLU A 57 -2.71 -8.25 6.20
C GLU A 57 -2.38 -7.84 7.65
N ILE A 58 -1.40 -6.94 7.81
CA ILE A 58 -0.99 -6.44 9.12
C ILE A 58 -1.70 -5.12 9.41
N ARG A 59 -2.65 -5.19 10.34
CA ARG A 59 -3.43 -4.04 10.82
C ARG A 59 -3.58 -4.04 12.32
N TYR A 60 -3.57 -2.86 12.90
CA TYR A 60 -3.71 -2.63 14.33
C TYR A 60 -4.95 -1.77 14.59
N ARG A 61 -5.77 -2.17 15.56
CA ARG A 61 -6.81 -1.31 16.11
C ARG A 61 -6.20 -0.46 17.23
N THR A 62 -6.30 0.84 17.07
CA THR A 62 -5.88 1.86 18.05
C THR A 62 -7.13 2.58 18.58
N ALA A 63 -6.98 3.35 19.67
CA ALA A 63 -8.07 4.19 20.18
C ALA A 63 -8.60 5.18 19.11
N ALA A 64 -7.74 5.59 18.18
CA ALA A 64 -8.06 6.55 17.13
C ALA A 64 -8.53 5.90 15.81
N GLY A 65 -8.70 4.58 15.76
CA GLY A 65 -9.12 3.82 14.57
C GLY A 65 -8.10 2.76 14.12
N ILE A 66 -8.16 2.37 12.85
CA ILE A 66 -7.29 1.33 12.27
C ILE A 66 -6.01 1.96 11.70
N ALA A 67 -4.88 1.30 11.93
CA ALA A 67 -3.59 1.61 11.31
C ALA A 67 -3.01 0.37 10.63
N TYR A 68 -2.23 0.56 9.59
CA TYR A 68 -1.59 -0.50 8.82
C TYR A 68 -0.08 -0.39 8.95
N GLU A 69 0.59 -1.52 8.93
CA GLU A 69 2.04 -1.56 8.72
C GLU A 69 2.34 -1.20 7.27
N ARG A 70 3.38 -0.38 7.04
CA ARG A 70 3.67 0.20 5.73
C ARG A 70 3.89 -0.83 4.63
N THR A 71 4.60 -1.91 4.94
CA THR A 71 4.99 -2.95 3.98
C THR A 71 3.77 -3.77 3.61
N ALA A 72 2.96 -4.17 4.59
CA ALA A 72 1.69 -4.85 4.37
C ALA A 72 0.71 -4.00 3.55
N LEU A 73 0.66 -2.69 3.80
CA LEU A 73 -0.15 -1.75 3.03
C LEU A 73 0.30 -1.68 1.56
N LEU A 74 1.60 -1.49 1.32
CA LEU A 74 2.15 -1.39 -0.03
C LEU A 74 1.99 -2.71 -0.79
N ASN A 75 2.32 -3.84 -0.17
CA ASN A 75 2.15 -5.17 -0.74
C ASN A 75 0.69 -5.42 -1.16
N TRP A 76 -0.25 -5.09 -0.27
CA TRP A 76 -1.68 -5.17 -0.58
C TRP A 76 -2.04 -4.31 -1.80
N TYR A 77 -1.51 -3.08 -1.87
CA TYR A 77 -1.81 -2.16 -2.96
C TYR A 77 -1.26 -2.66 -4.30
N VAL A 78 0.00 -3.07 -4.36
CA VAL A 78 0.65 -3.48 -5.61
C VAL A 78 0.07 -4.79 -6.16
N VAL A 79 -0.31 -5.72 -5.28
CA VAL A 79 -0.99 -6.96 -5.69
C VAL A 79 -2.38 -6.66 -6.25
N ARG A 80 -3.09 -5.70 -5.66
CA ARG A 80 -4.48 -5.40 -6.04
C ARG A 80 -4.60 -4.54 -7.30
N TYR A 81 -3.69 -3.59 -7.47
CA TYR A 81 -3.80 -2.56 -8.51
C TYR A 81 -2.72 -2.65 -9.58
N ALA A 82 -1.68 -3.46 -9.38
CA ALA A 82 -0.57 -3.66 -10.31
C ALA A 82 -0.09 -2.35 -10.95
N PRO A 83 0.40 -1.38 -10.14
CA PRO A 83 0.89 -0.11 -10.67
C PRO A 83 2.01 -0.39 -11.67
N LYS A 84 1.97 0.31 -12.81
CA LYS A 84 2.97 0.19 -13.87
C LYS A 84 3.69 1.52 -14.02
N GLN A 85 5.02 1.47 -14.11
CA GLN A 85 5.77 2.62 -14.55
C GLN A 85 5.46 2.86 -16.03
N LEU A 86 5.05 4.08 -16.37
CA LEU A 86 4.91 4.48 -17.75
C LEU A 86 6.32 4.84 -18.26
N ALA A 87 6.81 4.14 -19.29
CA ALA A 87 8.04 4.54 -19.97
C ALA A 87 7.83 5.93 -20.61
N ASN A 88 8.89 6.73 -20.65
CA ASN A 88 8.89 8.10 -21.18
C ASN A 88 8.00 8.24 -22.42
N ILE A 89 6.98 9.08 -22.30
CA ILE A 89 6.22 9.58 -23.44
C ILE A 89 7.12 10.60 -24.14
N ASN A 90 8.15 10.13 -24.85
CA ASN A 90 8.68 10.94 -25.93
C ASN A 90 7.61 10.96 -27.01
N CYS A 91 7.11 12.16 -27.31
CA CYS A 91 6.01 12.46 -28.24
C CYS A 91 4.63 12.41 -27.59
N LEU A 92 4.17 13.55 -27.08
CA LEU A 92 3.21 14.37 -27.83
C LEU A 92 3.60 15.83 -27.65
N ILE A 93 3.69 16.48 -28.81
CA ILE A 93 4.01 17.88 -29.09
C ILE A 93 3.06 18.81 -28.34
#